data_AF-A0AAU9VLV1-F1
#
_entry.id   AF-A0AAU9VLV1-F1
#
_cell.length_a   1.000
_cell.length_b   1.000
_cell.length_c   1.000
_cell.angle_alpha   90.00
_cell.angle_beta   90.00
_cell.angle_gamma   90.00
#
_symmetry.space_group_name_H-M   'P 1'
#
loop_
_entity.id
_entity.type
_entity.pdbx_description
1 polymer ?
#
loop_
_entity_poly.entity_id
_entity_poly.type
_entity_poly.pdbx_seq_one_letter_code
_entity_poly.pdbx_strand_id
1 'polypeptide(L)'
;MAVNSRRDSKRSEFPLPQFEETFPIVFQCKNCNNILGDSCAWVSSDRDLEMICINKVTPFICSGECLETSTTESDIGSTFIPLHCKSCSSPIGRIYQTTPKELDHLRNLYCLDMEHTRSYQVGSVDGMQTLPAEEVLDLPTAKGLQQGIHKIESVLLMLEERLTLLENEVRSNKVNMEDNETNFTTKGYNGVSETHKENQTKKANRKRRK
;
A
#
# COMPACT_ATOMS: atom_id res chain seq x y z
N MET A 1 87.91 21.70 13.80
CA MET A 1 86.73 22.57 13.60
C MET A 1 85.75 21.79 12.74
N ALA A 2 84.64 21.30 13.34
CA ALA A 2 83.27 21.80 13.11
C ALA A 2 82.75 21.45 11.69
N VAL A 3 81.61 20.81 11.45
CA VAL A 3 80.38 20.59 12.23
C VAL A 3 79.61 19.41 11.60
N ASN A 4 79.12 18.47 12.41
CA ASN A 4 78.15 17.45 11.99
C ASN A 4 76.74 18.04 12.16
N SER A 5 76.14 18.54 11.07
CA SER A 5 74.79 19.10 11.11
C SER A 5 73.75 18.00 10.90
N ARG A 6 73.22 17.45 12.00
CA ARG A 6 72.00 16.62 11.99
C ARG A 6 70.83 17.53 11.63
N ARG A 7 70.30 17.39 10.42
CA ARG A 7 69.02 17.99 10.03
C ARG A 7 67.91 17.08 10.53
N ASP A 8 67.35 17.41 11.68
CA ASP A 8 66.03 16.92 12.11
C ASP A 8 64.98 17.49 11.15
N SER A 9 64.76 16.79 10.04
CA SER A 9 63.59 17.03 9.20
C SER A 9 62.37 16.50 9.95
N LYS A 10 61.78 17.35 10.80
CA LYS A 10 60.42 17.17 11.29
C LYS A 10 59.49 17.19 10.08
N ARG A 11 59.23 16.01 9.52
CA ARG A 11 58.17 15.78 8.55
C ARG A 11 56.88 16.13 9.29
N SER A 12 56.24 17.22 8.91
CA SER A 12 54.89 17.53 9.38
C SER A 12 54.00 16.38 8.94
N GLU A 13 53.61 15.53 9.88
CA GLU A 13 52.50 14.60 9.70
C GLU A 13 51.27 15.45 9.45
N PHE A 14 50.90 15.60 8.18
CA PHE A 14 49.58 16.07 7.82
C PHE A 14 48.61 15.02 8.37
N PRO A 15 47.68 15.38 9.28
CA PRO A 15 46.66 14.45 9.72
C PRO A 15 45.95 13.93 8.46
N LEU A 16 45.99 12.62 8.25
CA LEU A 16 45.16 12.00 7.23
C LEU A 16 43.71 12.44 7.51
N PRO A 17 42.94 12.85 6.49
CA PRO A 17 41.54 13.19 6.70
C PRO A 17 40.88 11.99 7.39
N GLN A 18 40.34 12.24 8.58
CA GLN A 18 39.48 11.28 9.25
C GLN A 18 38.28 11.12 8.34
N PHE A 19 38.23 10.02 7.60
CA PHE A 19 37.01 9.63 6.92
C PHE A 19 36.02 9.28 8.02
N GLU A 20 35.16 10.23 8.40
CA GLU A 20 33.92 9.89 9.07
C GLU A 20 33.17 8.98 8.09
N GLU A 21 33.02 7.70 8.45
CA GLU A 21 32.19 6.77 7.69
C GLU A 21 30.74 7.27 7.80
N THR A 22 30.32 8.07 6.84
CA THR A 22 28.93 8.51 6.74
C THR A 22 28.11 7.36 6.19
N PHE A 23 27.30 6.75 7.05
CA PHE A 23 26.36 5.72 6.63
C PHE A 23 25.29 6.28 5.67
N PRO A 24 24.78 5.45 4.74
CA PRO A 24 23.76 5.90 3.80
C PRO A 24 22.45 6.28 4.49
N ILE A 25 21.73 7.22 3.89
CA ILE A 25 20.41 7.68 4.34
C ILE A 25 19.35 7.10 3.40
N VAL A 26 18.32 6.49 3.97
CA VAL A 26 17.16 5.97 3.26
C VAL A 26 16.02 6.99 3.33
N PHE A 27 15.39 7.28 2.19
CA PHE A 27 14.23 8.16 2.09
C PHE A 27 12.95 7.34 2.05
N GLN A 28 11.98 7.70 2.89
CA GLN A 28 10.71 6.97 3.07
C GLN A 28 9.52 7.92 2.92
N CYS A 29 8.41 7.43 2.38
CA CYS A 29 7.16 8.17 2.36
C CYS A 29 6.69 8.44 3.79
N LYS A 30 6.41 9.69 4.13
CA LYS A 30 5.97 10.07 5.48
C LYS A 30 4.64 9.42 5.91
N ASN A 31 3.78 9.08 4.95
CA ASN A 31 2.43 8.56 5.24
C ASN A 31 2.39 7.03 5.39
N CYS A 32 3.17 6.27 4.62
CA CYS A 32 3.14 4.81 4.62
C CYS A 32 4.49 4.12 4.86
N ASN A 33 5.55 4.89 5.15
CA ASN A 33 6.94 4.45 5.36
C ASN A 33 7.55 3.64 4.20
N ASN A 34 6.93 3.63 3.02
CA ASN A 34 7.49 2.92 1.87
C ASN A 34 8.77 3.59 1.39
N ILE A 35 9.78 2.80 1.01
CA ILE A 35 11.10 3.31 0.63
C ILE A 35 11.01 3.95 -0.76
N LEU A 36 11.42 5.20 -0.85
CA LEU A 36 11.41 6.02 -2.07
C LEU A 36 12.76 5.98 -2.78
N GLY A 37 13.86 5.93 -2.02
CA GLY A 37 15.23 5.91 -2.52
C GLY A 37 16.24 6.04 -1.39
N ASP A 38 17.49 6.34 -1.74
CA ASP A 38 18.58 6.47 -0.78
C ASP A 38 19.64 7.49 -1.24
N SER A 39 20.52 7.88 -0.33
CA SER A 39 21.56 8.88 -0.55
C SER A 39 22.67 8.42 -1.50
N CYS A 40 22.78 7.14 -1.85
CA CYS A 40 23.77 6.69 -2.84
C CYS A 40 23.45 7.19 -4.25
N ALA A 41 22.20 7.58 -4.50
CA ALA A 41 21.76 8.18 -5.74
C ALA A 41 21.61 9.71 -5.66
N TRP A 42 22.10 10.34 -4.59
CA TRP A 42 22.02 11.79 -4.39
C TRP A 42 22.73 12.57 -5.48
N VAL A 43 22.12 13.68 -5.90
CA VAL A 43 22.67 14.59 -6.92
C VAL A 43 22.75 16.01 -6.37
N SER A 44 21.66 16.52 -5.80
CA SER A 44 21.57 17.89 -5.32
C SER A 44 20.48 18.04 -4.25
N SER A 45 20.45 19.20 -3.61
CA SER A 45 19.40 19.61 -2.69
C SER A 45 19.16 21.10 -2.86
N ASP A 46 17.90 21.51 -2.80
CA ASP A 46 17.51 22.92 -2.81
C ASP A 46 16.83 23.25 -1.48
N ARG A 47 17.36 24.25 -0.78
CA ARG A 47 16.86 24.64 0.55
C ARG A 47 15.64 25.55 0.47
N ASP A 48 15.54 26.37 -0.57
CA ASP A 48 14.45 27.32 -0.74
C ASP A 48 13.17 26.60 -1.19
N LEU A 49 13.34 25.50 -1.91
CA LEU A 49 12.26 24.58 -2.31
C LEU A 49 12.07 23.39 -1.36
N GLU A 50 12.90 23.27 -0.32
CA GLU A 50 12.88 22.19 0.68
C GLU A 50 12.82 20.78 0.05
N MET A 51 13.76 20.50 -0.87
CA MET A 51 13.73 19.29 -1.69
C MET A 51 15.10 18.64 -1.84
N ILE A 52 15.09 17.32 -1.99
CA ILE A 52 16.29 16.51 -2.24
C ILE A 52 16.12 15.82 -3.59
N CYS A 53 17.08 16.00 -4.50
CA CYS A 53 17.05 15.40 -5.82
C CYS A 53 18.01 14.22 -5.94
N ILE A 54 17.46 13.11 -6.42
CA ILE A 54 18.18 11.84 -6.62
C ILE A 54 18.01 11.36 -8.06
N ASN A 55 19.02 10.63 -8.56
CA ASN A 55 19.04 10.13 -9.94
C ASN A 55 18.23 8.83 -10.11
N LYS A 56 18.08 8.07 -9.01
CA LYS A 56 17.41 6.76 -9.03
C LYS A 56 16.45 6.65 -7.85
N VAL A 57 15.28 6.08 -8.12
CA VAL A 57 14.21 5.84 -7.15
C VAL A 57 13.77 4.39 -7.20
N THR A 58 13.01 3.96 -6.18
CA THR A 58 12.40 2.64 -6.17
C THR A 58 11.19 2.57 -7.12
N PRO A 59 10.73 1.36 -7.50
CA PRO A 59 9.50 1.16 -8.29
C PRO A 59 8.20 1.56 -7.57
N PHE A 60 8.29 2.07 -6.34
CA PHE A 60 7.15 2.50 -5.52
C PHE A 60 6.82 3.99 -5.68
N ILE A 61 7.46 4.66 -6.64
CA ILE A 61 7.12 6.00 -7.07
C ILE A 61 6.39 5.94 -8.42
N CYS A 62 5.27 6.65 -8.51
CA CYS A 62 4.50 6.84 -9.72
C CYS A 62 4.58 8.30 -10.17
N SER A 63 4.91 8.53 -11.44
CA SER A 63 4.78 9.84 -12.07
C SER A 63 3.32 10.11 -12.44
N GLY A 64 2.87 11.35 -12.25
CA GLY A 64 1.59 11.82 -12.76
C GLY A 64 1.54 11.81 -14.29
N GLU A 65 0.33 11.84 -14.84
CA GLU A 65 0.10 11.82 -16.29
C GLU A 65 0.15 13.22 -16.91
N CYS A 66 -0.09 14.26 -16.11
CA CYS A 66 -0.16 15.64 -16.56
C CYS A 66 1.06 16.44 -16.12
N LEU A 67 1.50 17.35 -16.99
CA LEU A 67 2.47 18.38 -16.68
C LEU A 67 1.78 19.51 -15.92
N GLU A 68 2.36 19.93 -14.81
CA GLU A 68 1.90 21.05 -13.99
C GLU A 68 2.90 22.20 -14.06
N THR A 69 2.41 23.43 -13.90
CA THR A 69 3.25 24.63 -13.87
C THR A 69 3.29 25.17 -12.44
N SER A 70 4.49 25.39 -11.91
CA SER A 70 4.64 25.98 -10.58
C SER A 70 4.18 27.43 -10.55
N THR A 71 3.39 27.75 -9.53
CA THR A 71 2.94 29.09 -9.18
C THR A 71 3.65 29.65 -7.95
N THR A 72 4.53 28.86 -7.32
CA THR A 72 5.30 29.25 -6.13
C THR A 72 6.44 30.16 -6.54
N GLU A 73 6.71 31.22 -5.77
CA GLU A 73 7.73 32.23 -6.11
C GLU A 73 9.12 31.63 -6.35
N SER A 74 9.50 30.59 -5.61
CA SER A 74 10.82 29.95 -5.66
C SER A 74 11.11 29.24 -7.00
N ASP A 75 10.11 28.72 -7.70
CA ASP A 75 10.26 28.01 -8.98
C ASP A 75 9.21 28.45 -10.02
N ILE A 76 8.72 29.68 -9.91
CA ILE A 76 7.61 30.22 -10.70
C ILE A 76 7.83 30.05 -12.21
N GLY A 77 6.82 29.52 -12.90
CA GLY A 77 6.87 29.28 -14.35
C GLY A 77 7.65 28.04 -14.77
N SER A 78 8.29 27.32 -13.85
CA SER A 78 8.82 25.99 -14.11
C SER A 78 7.68 25.00 -14.33
N THR A 79 7.90 24.00 -15.19
CA THR A 79 6.94 22.92 -15.37
C THR A 79 7.51 21.62 -14.83
N PHE A 80 6.66 20.81 -14.21
CA PHE A 80 7.06 19.56 -13.59
C PHE A 80 5.97 18.49 -13.70
N ILE A 81 6.38 17.23 -13.57
CA ILE A 81 5.47 16.09 -13.42
C ILE A 81 5.41 15.74 -11.93
N PRO A 82 4.23 15.73 -11.29
CA PRO A 82 4.12 15.40 -9.88
C PRO A 82 4.44 13.92 -9.62
N LEU A 83 5.08 13.64 -8.49
CA LEU A 83 5.41 12.29 -8.04
C LEU A 83 4.50 11.89 -6.89
N HIS A 84 4.02 10.65 -6.95
CA HIS A 84 3.12 10.07 -5.96
C HIS A 84 3.69 8.75 -5.44
N CYS A 85 3.46 8.47 -4.16
CA CYS A 85 3.76 7.16 -3.61
C CYS A 85 2.75 6.14 -4.14
N LYS A 86 3.22 5.05 -4.75
CA LYS A 86 2.38 3.98 -5.31
C LYS A 86 1.48 3.30 -4.27
N SER A 87 1.88 3.28 -3.00
CA SER A 87 1.17 2.55 -1.94
C SER A 87 0.03 3.34 -1.31
N CYS A 88 0.17 4.66 -1.15
CA CYS A 88 -0.82 5.49 -0.46
C CYS A 88 -1.27 6.71 -1.26
N SER A 89 -0.82 6.86 -2.50
CA SER A 89 -1.15 7.96 -3.43
C SER A 89 -0.82 9.37 -2.90
N SER A 90 -0.04 9.48 -1.83
CA SER A 90 0.40 10.77 -1.29
C SER A 90 1.32 11.46 -2.30
N PRO A 91 1.23 12.79 -2.48
CA PRO A 91 2.28 13.53 -3.16
C PRO A 91 3.59 13.36 -2.38
N ILE A 92 4.69 13.17 -3.09
CA ILE A 92 6.02 12.98 -2.50
C ILE A 92 7.10 13.84 -3.15
N GLY A 93 6.79 14.52 -4.25
CA GLY A 93 7.76 15.32 -4.96
C GLY A 93 7.38 15.58 -6.40
N ARG A 94 8.40 15.86 -7.24
CA ARG A 94 8.21 16.27 -8.64
C ARG A 94 9.45 16.00 -9.50
N ILE A 95 9.26 15.93 -10.82
CA ILE A 95 10.32 15.90 -11.84
C ILE A 95 10.18 17.15 -12.72
N TYR A 96 11.15 18.04 -12.67
CA TYR A 96 11.13 19.25 -13.50
C TYR A 96 11.43 18.93 -14.96
N GLN A 97 10.60 19.47 -15.85
CA GLN A 97 10.77 19.39 -17.31
C GLN A 97 11.30 20.69 -17.88
N THR A 98 10.78 21.83 -17.42
CA THR A 98 11.31 23.16 -17.77
C THR A 98 11.66 23.90 -16.50
N THR A 99 12.84 24.52 -16.49
CA THR A 99 13.41 25.23 -15.34
C THR A 99 14.04 26.53 -15.81
N PRO A 100 14.05 27.58 -14.98
CA PRO A 100 14.93 28.73 -15.17
C PRO A 100 16.40 28.30 -15.00
N LYS A 101 17.33 29.18 -15.36
CA LYS A 101 18.76 28.86 -15.41
C LYS A 101 19.32 28.47 -14.04
N GLU A 102 18.79 29.08 -13.00
CA GLU A 102 19.19 28.87 -11.60
C GLU A 102 18.83 27.46 -11.12
N LEU A 103 17.70 26.92 -11.58
CA LEU A 103 17.17 25.61 -11.21
C LEU A 103 17.49 24.51 -12.24
N ASP A 104 18.31 24.79 -13.26
CA ASP A 104 18.60 23.84 -14.34
C ASP A 104 19.28 22.56 -13.85
N HIS A 105 19.94 22.63 -12.69
CA HIS A 105 20.56 21.51 -12.00
C HIS A 105 19.54 20.53 -11.38
N LEU A 106 18.25 20.88 -11.30
CA LEU A 106 17.17 20.04 -10.79
C LEU A 106 16.39 19.34 -11.92
N ARG A 107 16.63 19.73 -13.18
CA ARG A 107 15.89 19.24 -14.35
C ARG A 107 16.11 17.74 -14.57
N ASN A 108 15.03 17.04 -14.90
CA ASN A 108 15.01 15.58 -15.14
C ASN A 108 15.51 14.73 -13.96
N LEU A 109 15.52 15.27 -12.74
CA LEU A 109 15.82 14.52 -11.53
C LEU A 109 14.55 14.17 -10.76
N TYR A 110 14.62 13.11 -9.96
CA TYR A 110 13.56 12.79 -9.00
C TYR A 110 13.78 13.64 -7.77
N CYS A 111 12.96 14.67 -7.62
CA CYS A 111 13.09 15.56 -6.49
C CYS A 111 11.98 15.29 -5.48
N LEU A 112 12.40 14.88 -4.29
CA LEU A 112 11.53 14.50 -3.18
C LEU A 112 11.32 15.72 -2.27
N ASP A 113 10.07 16.05 -1.99
CA ASP A 113 9.73 17.13 -1.06
C ASP A 113 10.04 16.66 0.37
N MET A 114 10.76 17.49 1.14
CA MET A 114 11.12 17.18 2.52
C MET A 114 9.89 17.10 3.42
N GLU A 115 8.83 17.86 3.14
CA GLU A 115 7.58 17.82 3.90
C GLU A 115 6.93 16.43 3.88
N HIS A 116 7.05 15.72 2.76
CA HIS A 116 6.39 14.42 2.49
C HIS A 116 7.33 13.21 2.64
N THR A 117 8.59 13.46 3.02
CA THR A 117 9.65 12.45 3.08
C THR A 117 10.24 12.36 4.49
N ARG A 118 10.49 11.14 4.96
CA ARG A 118 11.29 10.86 6.17
C ARG A 118 12.66 10.33 5.77
N SER A 119 13.68 10.68 6.54
CA SER A 119 15.03 10.15 6.38
C SER A 119 15.40 9.22 7.53
N TYR A 120 16.04 8.10 7.20
CA TYR A 120 16.61 7.17 8.17
C TYR A 120 18.06 6.89 7.80
N GLN A 121 19.01 7.28 8.65
CA GLN A 121 20.41 6.94 8.47
C GLN A 121 20.65 5.51 8.95
N VAL A 122 21.21 4.67 8.08
CA VAL A 122 21.55 3.29 8.42
C VAL A 122 22.57 3.30 9.55
N GLY A 123 22.36 2.48 10.58
CA GLY A 123 23.26 2.42 11.73
C GLY A 123 23.14 3.60 12.70
N SER A 124 22.16 4.49 12.54
CA SER A 124 21.90 5.59 13.48
C SER A 124 21.35 5.15 14.84
N VAL A 125 20.85 3.91 14.94
CA VAL A 125 20.34 3.35 16.18
C VAL A 125 21.51 2.76 16.96
N ASP A 126 21.92 3.46 18.01
CA ASP A 126 22.85 2.93 19.00
C ASP A 126 22.12 1.97 19.95
N GLY A 127 22.51 0.69 19.91
CA GLY A 127 22.00 -0.35 20.80
C GLY A 127 20.92 -1.25 20.19
N MET A 128 20.79 -2.44 20.76
CA MET A 128 19.72 -3.38 20.43
C MET A 128 18.40 -2.72 20.84
N GLN A 129 17.54 -2.37 19.87
CA GLN A 129 16.14 -2.10 20.18
C GLN A 129 15.55 -3.38 20.75
N THR A 130 15.50 -3.49 22.07
CA THR A 130 14.55 -4.34 22.77
C THR A 130 13.17 -3.71 22.57
N LEU A 131 12.64 -3.82 21.35
CA LEU A 131 11.19 -3.83 21.19
C LEU A 131 10.73 -5.07 21.97
N PRO A 132 9.78 -4.96 22.91
CA PRO A 132 9.12 -6.15 23.41
C PRO A 132 8.61 -6.92 22.19
N ALA A 133 8.81 -8.24 22.18
CA ALA A 133 8.54 -9.11 21.03
C ALA A 133 7.09 -9.00 20.48
N GLU A 134 6.22 -8.30 21.20
CA GLU A 134 4.82 -8.02 20.87
C GLU A 134 4.63 -6.91 19.81
N GLU A 135 5.61 -6.03 19.56
CA GLU A 135 5.49 -4.94 18.55
C GLU A 135 6.28 -5.18 17.26
N VAL A 136 7.09 -6.24 17.20
CA VAL A 136 7.61 -6.73 15.92
C VAL A 136 6.40 -7.28 15.20
N LEU A 137 6.00 -6.64 14.09
CA LEU A 137 4.91 -7.06 13.22
C LEU A 137 4.82 -8.58 13.22
N ASP A 138 3.81 -9.12 13.92
CA ASP A 138 3.61 -10.55 14.07
C ASP A 138 3.02 -11.05 12.74
N LEU A 139 3.83 -10.96 11.68
CA LEU A 139 3.52 -11.49 10.38
C LEU A 139 3.60 -13.01 10.56
N PRO A 140 2.46 -13.72 10.55
CA PRO A 140 2.50 -15.16 10.69
C PRO A 140 3.38 -15.70 9.58
N THR A 141 4.36 -16.54 9.95
CA THR A 141 5.19 -17.23 8.97
C THR A 141 4.29 -17.90 7.94
N ALA A 142 4.68 -17.94 6.67
CA ALA A 142 3.87 -18.58 5.61
C ALA A 142 3.34 -19.97 6.01
N LYS A 143 4.13 -20.72 6.78
CA LYS A 143 3.74 -22.01 7.38
C LYS A 143 2.62 -21.90 8.43
N GLY A 144 2.66 -20.89 9.29
CA GLY A 144 1.60 -20.61 10.27
C GLY A 144 0.29 -20.17 9.60
N LEU A 145 0.40 -19.36 8.54
CA LEU A 145 -0.75 -18.99 7.71
C LEU A 145 -1.37 -20.23 7.02
N GLN A 146 -0.54 -21.10 6.44
CA GLN A 146 -1.00 -22.35 5.80
C GLN A 146 -1.69 -23.28 6.80
N GLN A 147 -1.18 -23.41 8.02
CA GLN A 147 -1.83 -24.17 9.09
C GLN A 147 -3.17 -23.56 9.49
N GLY A 148 -3.26 -22.22 9.56
CA GLY A 148 -4.51 -21.51 9.78
C GLY A 148 -5.55 -21.81 8.70
N ILE A 149 -5.13 -21.77 7.43
CA ILE A 149 -5.98 -22.10 6.27
C ILE A 149 -6.50 -23.54 6.37
N HIS A 150 -5.65 -24.52 6.66
CA HIS A 150 -6.08 -25.93 6.80
C HIS A 150 -7.04 -26.15 7.97
N LYS A 151 -6.88 -25.42 9.08
CA LYS A 151 -7.83 -25.47 10.20
C LYS A 151 -9.19 -24.92 9.79
N ILE A 152 -9.22 -23.80 9.08
CA ILE A 152 -10.46 -23.21 8.56
C ILE A 152 -11.14 -24.15 7.57
N GLU A 153 -10.38 -24.77 6.66
CA GLU A 153 -10.86 -25.76 5.71
C GLU A 153 -11.53 -26.96 6.42
N SER A 154 -10.89 -27.48 7.47
CA SER A 154 -11.45 -28.59 8.27
C SER A 154 -12.77 -28.22 8.95
N VAL A 155 -12.87 -27.01 9.50
CA VAL A 155 -14.11 -26.52 10.13
C VAL A 155 -15.20 -26.31 9.08
N LEU A 156 -14.85 -25.78 7.91
CA LEU A 156 -15.78 -25.55 6.81
C LEU A 156 -16.40 -26.86 6.32
N LEU A 157 -15.59 -27.91 6.15
CA LEU A 157 -16.06 -29.24 5.75
C LEU A 157 -17.02 -29.85 6.79
N MET A 158 -16.72 -29.71 8.09
CA MET A 158 -17.63 -30.16 9.15
C MET A 158 -18.96 -29.38 9.15
N LEU A 159 -18.93 -28.08 8.85
CA LEU A 159 -20.13 -27.26 8.75
C LEU A 159 -20.95 -27.62 7.51
N GLU A 160 -20.30 -27.94 6.38
CA GLU A 160 -20.96 -28.42 5.16
C GLU A 160 -21.69 -29.76 5.41
N GLU A 161 -21.03 -30.71 6.06
CA GLU A 161 -21.65 -31.99 6.44
C GLU A 161 -22.87 -31.76 7.34
N ARG A 162 -22.77 -30.87 8.33
CA ARG A 162 -23.90 -30.57 9.23
C ARG A 162 -25.04 -29.83 8.52
N LEU A 163 -24.73 -28.92 7.60
CA LEU A 163 -25.73 -28.22 6.78
C LEU A 163 -26.47 -29.22 5.88
N THR A 164 -25.76 -30.11 5.21
CA THR A 164 -26.39 -31.11 4.33
C THR A 164 -27.29 -32.08 5.10
N LEU A 165 -26.91 -32.48 6.33
CA LEU A 165 -27.77 -33.27 7.20
C LEU A 165 -29.06 -32.51 7.57
N LEU A 166 -28.94 -31.24 7.99
CA LEU A 166 -30.08 -30.40 8.33
C LEU A 166 -31.00 -30.14 7.12
N GLU A 167 -30.43 -29.89 5.94
CA GLU A 167 -31.18 -29.71 4.71
C GLU A 167 -31.95 -30.96 4.32
N ASN A 168 -31.34 -32.14 4.48
CA ASN A 168 -31.99 -33.42 4.23
C ASN A 168 -33.12 -33.72 5.23
N GLU A 169 -32.92 -33.46 6.53
CA GLU A 169 -33.99 -33.61 7.53
C GLU A 169 -35.17 -32.67 7.27
N VAL A 170 -34.90 -31.41 6.94
CA VAL A 170 -35.94 -30.44 6.57
C VAL A 170 -36.68 -30.87 5.30
N ARG A 171 -35.96 -31.44 4.33
CA ARG A 171 -36.55 -31.96 3.08
C ARG A 171 -37.43 -33.20 3.35
N SER A 172 -36.96 -34.14 4.17
CA SER A 172 -37.74 -35.31 4.60
C SER A 172 -39.00 -34.91 5.39
N ASN A 173 -38.90 -33.91 6.27
CA ASN A 173 -40.05 -33.40 7.00
C ASN A 173 -41.06 -32.66 6.12
N LYS A 174 -40.63 -32.01 5.03
CA LYS A 174 -41.56 -31.46 4.02
C LYS A 174 -42.32 -32.55 3.27
N VAL A 175 -41.64 -33.64 2.87
CA VAL A 175 -42.30 -34.78 2.21
C VAL A 175 -43.31 -35.45 3.16
N ASN A 176 -42.98 -35.58 4.44
CA ASN A 176 -43.90 -36.11 5.45
C ASN A 176 -45.09 -35.18 5.77
N MET A 177 -45.02 -33.87 5.48
CA MET A 177 -46.16 -32.95 5.56
C MET A 177 -47.09 -33.09 4.35
N GLU A 178 -46.55 -33.30 3.15
CA GLU A 178 -47.33 -33.47 1.91
C GLU A 178 -48.11 -34.81 1.89
N ASP A 179 -47.55 -35.87 2.48
CA ASP A 179 -48.23 -37.18 2.60
C ASP A 179 -49.30 -37.23 3.71
N ASN A 180 -49.28 -36.29 4.64
CA ASN A 180 -50.22 -36.26 5.77
C ASN A 180 -51.45 -35.37 5.51
N GLU A 181 -51.37 -34.43 4.57
CA GLU A 181 -52.53 -33.63 4.13
C GLU A 181 -53.47 -34.40 3.20
N THR A 182 -53.03 -35.48 2.54
CA THR A 182 -53.88 -36.27 1.63
C THR A 182 -54.77 -37.31 2.33
N ASN A 183 -54.57 -37.58 3.62
CA ASN A 183 -55.31 -38.62 4.36
C ASN A 183 -56.37 -38.11 5.36
N PHE A 184 -56.67 -36.81 5.41
CA PHE A 184 -57.67 -36.29 6.35
C PHE A 184 -58.54 -35.19 5.75
N THR A 185 -59.53 -35.56 4.91
CA THR A 185 -60.90 -34.96 4.91
C THR A 185 -61.79 -35.52 3.78
N THR A 186 -62.35 -36.70 4.02
CA THR A 186 -63.71 -37.02 3.53
C THR A 186 -64.68 -36.97 4.69
N LYS A 187 -65.51 -35.92 4.75
CA LYS A 187 -66.97 -35.94 5.05
C LYS A 187 -67.49 -34.56 5.51
N GLY A 188 -68.39 -33.99 4.70
CA GLY A 188 -69.64 -33.34 5.17
C GLY A 188 -69.73 -31.81 5.20
N TYR A 189 -70.29 -31.22 4.12
CA TYR A 189 -71.46 -30.31 4.05
C TYR A 189 -71.76 -29.39 5.28
N ASN A 190 -72.09 -28.10 5.20
CA ASN A 190 -72.78 -27.31 4.18
C ASN A 190 -72.77 -25.81 4.56
N GLY A 191 -72.84 -24.86 3.60
CA GLY A 191 -73.17 -23.45 3.92
C GLY A 191 -72.78 -22.38 2.89
N VAL A 192 -73.50 -22.36 1.75
CA VAL A 192 -73.97 -21.20 0.92
C VAL A 192 -73.40 -19.80 1.30
N SER A 193 -72.78 -19.01 0.42
CA SER A 193 -73.42 -18.24 -0.67
C SER A 193 -72.38 -17.45 -1.52
N GLU A 194 -72.62 -17.43 -2.85
CA GLU A 194 -72.63 -16.26 -3.77
C GLU A 194 -71.42 -15.29 -3.79
N THR A 195 -70.85 -14.81 -4.91
CA THR A 195 -71.21 -14.72 -6.33
C THR A 195 -69.97 -14.26 -7.15
N HIS A 196 -69.92 -14.62 -8.45
CA HIS A 196 -69.46 -13.88 -9.65
C HIS A 196 -68.16 -13.03 -9.62
N LYS A 197 -67.30 -12.92 -10.65
CA LYS A 197 -67.18 -13.40 -12.04
C LYS A 197 -65.81 -12.89 -12.57
N GLU A 198 -65.26 -13.59 -13.56
CA GLU A 198 -64.53 -13.04 -14.72
C GLU A 198 -63.38 -12.02 -14.52
N ASN A 199 -62.15 -12.35 -14.93
CA ASN A 199 -61.75 -12.23 -16.34
C ASN A 199 -60.27 -12.55 -16.62
N GLN A 200 -60.07 -13.17 -17.77
CA GLN A 200 -58.80 -13.32 -18.49
C GLN A 200 -58.27 -11.94 -18.94
N THR A 201 -56.96 -11.71 -18.99
CA THR A 201 -56.28 -11.42 -20.28
C THR A 201 -54.75 -11.35 -20.21
N LYS A 202 -54.18 -11.82 -21.31
CA LYS A 202 -52.79 -11.87 -21.77
C LYS A 202 -52.15 -10.47 -21.93
N LYS A 203 -50.81 -10.41 -21.80
CA LYS A 203 -49.80 -9.81 -22.74
C LYS A 203 -48.46 -9.67 -21.99
N ALA A 204 -47.43 -10.48 -22.28
CA ALA A 204 -46.49 -10.37 -23.40
C ALA A 204 -45.57 -9.12 -23.36
N ASN A 205 -44.26 -9.41 -23.35
CA ASN A 205 -43.11 -8.63 -23.85
C ASN A 205 -42.55 -7.45 -23.04
N ARG A 206 -41.29 -7.55 -22.60
CA ARG A 206 -40.09 -6.91 -23.23
C ARG A 206 -38.83 -7.25 -22.41
N LYS A 207 -37.94 -8.14 -22.88
CA LYS A 207 -36.66 -7.85 -23.56
C LYS A 207 -35.71 -6.85 -22.85
N ARG A 208 -34.53 -7.39 -22.49
CA ARG A 208 -33.15 -6.84 -22.54
C ARG A 208 -32.82 -5.71 -21.55
N ARG A 209 -31.71 -5.79 -20.81
CA ARG A 209 -30.32 -5.57 -21.27
C ARG A 209 -29.39 -5.99 -20.10
N LYS A 210 -28.49 -6.97 -20.22
CA LYS A 210 -27.08 -6.81 -20.64
C LYS A 210 -26.64 -5.38 -20.85
#